data_AF-A0A5N7CCV3-F1
#
_entry.id   AF-A0A5N7CCV3-F1
#
_cell.length_a   1.000
_cell.length_b   1.000
_cell.length_c   1.000
_cell.angle_alpha   90.00
_cell.angle_beta   90.00
_cell.angle_gamma   90.00
#
_symmetry.space_group_name_H-M   'P 1'
#
loop_
_entity.id
_entity.type
_entity.pdbx_description
1 polymer ?
#
loop_
_entity_poly.entity_id
_entity_poly.type
_entity_poly.pdbx_seq_one_letter_code
_entity_poly.pdbx_strand_id
1 'polypeptide(L)'
;MKLRFKVQRETNLQAEYENLHCQLDRVPDSAGIIVSKMQNYEKKLDALPQEVWDLERKIHSTLTLHPGGTMKHALFAQLHNITWHLSTWPVMQCAGVVGCCARGCCTTPRSESRPNHAGHCTLACLYCEQARGLELIISLEGCGPSWLRFLLGETDWNSYEKDIEKVDGVL
;
A
#
# COMPACT_ATOMS: atom_id res chain seq x y z
N MET A 1 6.16 -1.24 0.02
CA MET A 1 4.99 -1.07 0.91
C MET A 1 4.59 0.39 1.12
N LYS A 2 5.55 1.31 1.37
CA LYS A 2 5.31 2.75 1.58
C LYS A 2 4.43 3.42 0.50
N LEU A 3 4.77 3.27 -0.78
CA LEU A 3 4.00 3.85 -1.90
C LEU A 3 2.52 3.44 -1.87
N ARG A 4 2.26 2.14 -1.78
CA ARG A 4 0.90 1.59 -1.69
C ARG A 4 0.12 2.13 -0.51
N PHE A 5 0.77 2.27 0.66
CA PHE A 5 0.15 2.86 1.84
C PHE A 5 -0.27 4.30 1.57
N LYS A 6 0.60 5.11 0.96
CA LYS A 6 0.30 6.52 0.64
C LYS A 6 -0.84 6.66 -0.36
N VAL A 7 -0.86 5.85 -1.41
CA VAL A 7 -1.98 5.82 -2.38
C VAL A 7 -3.30 5.44 -1.72
N GLN A 8 -3.31 4.40 -0.88
CA GLN A 8 -4.54 4.00 -0.18
C GLN A 8 -4.97 5.04 0.86
N ARG A 9 -4.01 5.73 1.51
CA ARG A 9 -4.29 6.81 2.45
C ARG A 9 -4.92 8.03 1.76
N GLU A 10 -4.43 8.37 0.56
CA GLU A 10 -5.02 9.43 -0.28
C GLU A 10 -6.48 9.11 -0.60
N THR A 11 -6.78 7.92 -1.12
CA THR A 11 -8.16 7.53 -1.42
C THR A 11 -9.05 7.48 -0.18
N ASN A 12 -8.53 7.00 0.95
CA ASN A 12 -9.26 6.97 2.20
C ASN A 12 -9.61 8.39 2.69
N LEU A 13 -8.63 9.29 2.76
CA LEU A 13 -8.86 10.68 3.17
C LEU A 13 -9.82 11.42 2.23
N GLN A 14 -9.74 11.15 0.93
CA GLN A 14 -10.68 11.70 -0.05
C GLN A 14 -12.13 11.28 0.27
N ALA A 15 -12.35 9.99 0.51
CA ALA A 15 -13.67 9.46 0.86
C ALA A 15 -14.19 10.00 2.20
N GLU A 16 -13.32 10.14 3.21
CA GLU A 16 -13.69 10.74 4.50
C GLU A 16 -14.01 12.24 4.36
N TYR A 17 -13.25 12.97 3.54
CA TYR A 17 -13.48 14.38 3.26
C TYR A 17 -14.85 14.59 2.58
N GLU A 18 -15.16 13.81 1.55
CA GLU A 18 -16.46 13.83 0.88
C GLU A 18 -17.61 13.50 1.83
N ASN A 19 -17.40 12.51 2.71
CA ASN A 19 -18.39 12.17 3.73
C ASN A 19 -18.64 13.31 4.72
N LEU A 20 -17.58 14.00 5.19
CA LEU A 20 -17.70 15.17 6.05
C LEU A 20 -18.42 16.33 5.35
N HIS A 21 -18.16 16.53 4.05
CA HIS A 21 -18.85 17.53 3.25
C HIS A 21 -20.37 17.27 3.23
N CYS A 22 -20.79 16.02 3.00
CA CYS A 22 -22.20 15.64 3.08
C CYS A 22 -22.82 15.77 4.48
N GLN A 23 -22.02 15.65 5.56
CA GLN A 23 -22.50 15.83 6.94
C GLN A 23 -22.73 17.31 7.29
N LEU A 24 -21.89 18.20 6.75
CA LEU A 24 -21.98 19.64 6.99
C LEU A 24 -23.34 20.21 6.57
N ASP A 25 -23.88 19.71 5.45
CA ASP A 25 -25.20 20.10 4.94
C ASP A 25 -26.37 19.64 5.83
N ARG A 26 -26.14 18.67 6.73
CA ARG A 26 -27.19 18.00 7.51
C ARG A 26 -27.21 18.40 8.98
N VAL A 27 -26.07 18.77 9.57
CA VAL A 27 -25.95 19.02 11.02
C VAL A 27 -25.18 20.33 11.26
N PRO A 28 -25.85 21.50 11.24
CA PRO A 28 -25.21 22.80 11.40
C PRO A 28 -24.54 22.98 12.77
N ASP A 29 -25.08 22.36 13.83
CA ASP A 29 -24.59 22.51 15.21
C ASP A 29 -23.18 21.94 15.43
N SER A 30 -22.72 21.03 14.56
CA SER A 30 -21.37 20.47 14.59
C SER A 30 -20.43 21.07 13.53
N ALA A 31 -20.87 22.12 12.81
CA ALA A 31 -20.14 22.70 11.69
C ALA A 31 -18.70 23.10 12.03
N GLY A 32 -18.46 23.70 13.20
CA GLY A 32 -17.11 24.10 13.62
C GLY A 32 -16.13 22.91 13.74
N ILE A 33 -16.60 21.76 14.25
CA ILE A 33 -15.80 20.53 14.36
C ILE A 33 -15.59 19.92 12.98
N ILE A 34 -16.65 19.87 12.16
CA ILE A 34 -16.59 19.31 10.80
C ILE A 34 -15.60 20.11 9.94
N VAL A 35 -15.72 21.43 9.92
CA VAL A 35 -14.80 22.34 9.19
C VAL A 35 -13.36 22.16 9.65
N SER A 36 -13.12 22.05 10.96
CA SER A 36 -11.76 21.83 11.48
C SER A 36 -11.16 20.49 11.02
N LYS A 37 -11.97 19.41 10.97
CA LYS A 37 -11.53 18.11 10.43
C LYS A 37 -11.28 18.18 8.93
N MET A 38 -12.16 18.83 8.18
CA MET A 38 -12.01 19.04 6.74
C MET A 38 -10.70 19.77 6.41
N GLN A 39 -10.39 20.87 7.09
CA GLN A 39 -9.13 21.60 6.93
C GLN A 39 -7.90 20.75 7.26
N ASN A 40 -8.01 19.83 8.24
CA ASN A 40 -6.92 18.89 8.54
C ASN A 40 -6.71 17.90 7.39
N TYR A 41 -7.80 17.41 6.79
CA TYR A 41 -7.75 16.46 5.68
C TYR A 41 -7.26 17.11 4.39
N GLU A 42 -7.68 18.34 4.09
CA GLU A 42 -7.14 19.14 2.97
C GLU A 42 -5.62 19.25 3.07
N LYS A 43 -5.08 19.67 4.21
CA LYS A 43 -3.63 19.76 4.41
C LYS A 43 -2.90 18.43 4.20
N LYS A 44 -3.52 17.30 4.59
CA LYS A 44 -2.95 15.96 4.36
C LYS A 44 -3.03 15.57 2.88
N LEU A 45 -4.15 15.87 2.22
CA LEU A 45 -4.36 15.62 0.80
C LEU A 45 -3.44 16.47 -0.07
N ASP A 46 -3.09 17.69 0.32
CA ASP A 46 -2.14 18.55 -0.40
C ASP A 46 -0.71 17.97 -0.39
N ALA A 47 -0.31 17.30 0.70
CA ALA A 47 1.04 16.73 0.84
C ALA A 47 1.21 15.38 0.13
N LEU A 48 0.15 14.56 0.08
CA LEU A 48 0.24 13.18 -0.40
C LEU A 48 0.67 13.02 -1.87
N PRO A 49 0.21 13.84 -2.83
CA PRO A 49 0.64 13.74 -4.22
C PRO A 49 2.15 13.89 -4.38
N GLN A 50 2.75 14.85 -3.67
CA GLN A 50 4.19 15.06 -3.69
C GLN A 50 4.94 13.87 -3.11
N GLU A 51 4.48 13.34 -1.96
CA GLU A 51 5.09 12.16 -1.34
C GLU A 51 4.99 10.90 -2.23
N VAL A 52 3.84 10.71 -2.89
CA VAL A 52 3.63 9.61 -3.85
C VAL A 52 4.60 9.75 -5.01
N TRP A 53 4.70 10.94 -5.60
CA TRP A 53 5.60 11.20 -6.72
C TRP A 53 7.07 10.99 -6.36
N ASP A 54 7.50 11.44 -5.16
CA ASP A 54 8.87 11.22 -4.69
C ASP A 54 9.18 9.72 -4.49
N LEU A 55 8.22 8.95 -4.00
CA LEU A 55 8.36 7.50 -3.87
C LEU A 55 8.38 6.79 -5.23
N GLU A 56 7.55 7.21 -6.18
CA GLU A 56 7.55 6.69 -7.56
C GLU A 56 8.91 6.95 -8.23
N ARG A 57 9.43 8.18 -8.12
CA ARG A 57 10.76 8.53 -8.65
C ARG A 57 11.87 7.72 -8.00
N LYS A 58 11.81 7.53 -6.68
CA LYS A 58 12.79 6.70 -5.97
C LYS A 58 12.78 5.27 -6.49
N ILE A 59 11.60 4.66 -6.64
CA ILE A 59 11.45 3.31 -7.20
C ILE A 59 12.00 3.27 -8.63
N HIS A 60 11.61 4.23 -9.48
CA HIS A 60 12.08 4.31 -10.87
C HIS A 60 13.61 4.42 -10.94
N SER A 61 14.21 5.30 -10.15
CA SER A 61 15.66 5.48 -10.09
C SER A 61 16.37 4.19 -9.65
N THR A 62 15.89 3.53 -8.59
CA THR A 62 16.42 2.25 -8.12
C THR A 62 16.33 1.18 -9.22
N LEU A 63 15.19 1.04 -9.87
CA LEU A 63 15.00 0.05 -10.94
C LEU A 63 15.87 0.33 -12.17
N THR A 64 16.09 1.60 -12.48
CA THR A 64 16.93 2.00 -13.62
C THR A 64 18.40 1.68 -13.36
N LEU A 65 18.89 2.02 -12.16
CA LEU A 65 20.29 1.81 -11.75
C LEU A 65 20.63 0.34 -11.47
N HIS A 66 19.62 -0.51 -11.23
CA HIS A 66 19.86 -1.92 -11.00
C HIS A 66 20.48 -2.58 -12.24
N PRO A 67 21.58 -3.34 -12.10
CA PRO A 67 22.22 -4.02 -13.23
C PRO A 67 21.21 -4.93 -13.96
N GLY A 68 21.36 -5.03 -15.28
CA GLY A 68 20.52 -5.90 -16.10
C GLY A 68 20.58 -7.36 -15.65
N GLY A 69 19.55 -8.15 -15.99
CA GLY A 69 19.52 -9.57 -15.67
C GLY A 69 18.11 -10.15 -15.68
N THR A 70 18.04 -11.48 -15.53
CA THR A 70 16.79 -12.25 -15.49
C THR A 70 15.85 -11.75 -14.40
N MET A 71 16.38 -11.40 -13.22
CA MET A 71 15.59 -10.88 -12.11
C MET A 71 14.97 -9.51 -12.42
N LYS A 72 15.73 -8.61 -13.05
CA LYS A 72 15.22 -7.31 -13.51
C LYS A 72 14.07 -7.52 -14.49
N HIS A 73 14.24 -8.41 -15.47
CA HIS A 73 13.18 -8.74 -16.44
C HIS A 73 11.94 -9.35 -15.78
N ALA A 74 12.12 -10.29 -14.83
CA ALA A 74 11.01 -10.89 -14.10
C ALA A 74 10.23 -9.84 -13.29
N LEU A 75 10.94 -8.92 -12.64
CA LEU A 75 10.34 -7.82 -11.91
C LEU A 75 9.56 -6.88 -12.83
N PHE A 76 10.13 -6.46 -13.97
CA PHE A 76 9.42 -5.64 -14.94
C PHE A 76 8.18 -6.36 -15.48
N ALA A 77 8.30 -7.64 -15.83
CA ALA A 77 7.15 -8.44 -16.28
C ALA A 77 6.04 -8.49 -15.21
N GLN A 78 6.40 -8.61 -13.93
CA GLN A 78 5.44 -8.57 -12.83
C GLN A 78 4.81 -7.17 -12.66
N LEU A 79 5.60 -6.11 -12.74
CA LEU A 79 5.11 -4.72 -12.64
C LEU A 79 4.18 -4.34 -13.79
N HIS A 80 4.41 -4.88 -14.99
CA HIS A 80 3.54 -4.67 -16.16
C HIS A 80 2.25 -5.51 -16.12
N ASN A 81 2.18 -6.55 -15.30
CA ASN A 81 0.96 -7.34 -15.13
C ASN A 81 0.00 -6.64 -14.15
N ILE A 82 -0.96 -5.86 -14.66
CA ILE A 82 -1.94 -5.13 -13.85
C ILE A 82 -2.73 -6.01 -12.84
N THR A 83 -2.83 -7.31 -13.09
CA THR A 83 -3.55 -8.28 -12.26
C THR A 83 -2.64 -9.13 -11.37
N TRP A 84 -1.34 -8.83 -11.26
CA TRP A 84 -0.39 -9.66 -10.50
C TRP A 84 -0.86 -9.92 -9.06
N HIS A 85 -1.52 -8.93 -8.45
CA HIS A 85 -2.04 -8.97 -7.09
C HIS A 85 -3.31 -9.81 -6.93
N LEU A 86 -3.95 -10.22 -8.03
CA LEU A 86 -5.12 -11.10 -8.05
C LEU A 86 -4.75 -12.55 -8.35
N SER A 87 -3.45 -12.85 -8.51
CA SER A 87 -3.02 -14.24 -8.69
C SER A 87 -3.42 -15.09 -7.48
N THR A 88 -3.58 -16.40 -7.69
CA THR A 88 -4.09 -17.33 -6.67
C THR A 88 -3.28 -17.29 -5.38
N TRP A 89 -1.95 -17.23 -5.49
CA TRP A 89 -1.06 -17.30 -4.32
C TRP A 89 -1.19 -16.09 -3.38
N PRO A 90 -1.06 -14.82 -3.82
CA PRO A 90 -1.28 -13.65 -2.96
C PRO A 90 -2.68 -13.59 -2.35
N VAL A 91 -3.71 -13.93 -3.13
CA VAL A 91 -5.10 -13.95 -2.66
C VAL A 91 -5.28 -14.99 -1.56
N MET A 92 -4.79 -16.21 -1.75
CA MET A 92 -4.84 -17.26 -0.74
C MET A 92 -4.03 -16.91 0.50
N GLN A 93 -2.83 -16.36 0.35
CA GLN A 93 -2.00 -15.98 1.49
C GLN A 93 -2.68 -14.90 2.34
N CYS A 94 -3.24 -13.87 1.69
CA CYS A 94 -3.97 -12.81 2.38
C CYS A 94 -5.25 -13.34 3.03
N ALA A 95 -6.01 -14.23 2.37
CA ALA A 95 -7.20 -14.83 2.94
C ALA A 95 -6.89 -15.78 4.12
N GLY A 96 -5.79 -16.55 4.02
CA GLY A 96 -5.38 -17.53 5.04
C GLY A 96 -4.98 -16.91 6.37
N VAL A 97 -4.49 -15.67 6.36
CA VAL A 97 -4.23 -14.89 7.59
C VAL A 97 -5.45 -14.07 8.05
N VAL A 98 -6.65 -14.41 7.56
CA VAL A 98 -7.90 -13.68 7.82
C VAL A 98 -7.82 -12.21 7.37
N GLY A 99 -7.02 -11.95 6.34
CA GLY A 99 -6.82 -10.63 5.76
C GLY A 99 -8.02 -10.17 4.92
N CYS A 100 -7.87 -8.99 4.34
CA CYS A 100 -8.91 -8.33 3.53
C CYS A 100 -9.43 -9.15 2.32
N CYS A 101 -8.64 -10.09 1.80
CA CYS A 101 -9.08 -10.97 0.71
C CYS A 101 -10.17 -11.96 1.14
N ALA A 102 -10.22 -12.37 2.42
CA ALA A 102 -11.31 -13.22 2.93
C ALA A 102 -12.69 -12.53 2.84
N ARG A 103 -12.72 -11.19 2.70
CA ARG A 103 -13.92 -10.36 2.56
C ARG A 103 -14.18 -9.91 1.12
N GLY A 104 -13.40 -10.39 0.15
CA GLY A 104 -13.53 -9.97 -1.26
C GLY A 104 -13.03 -8.55 -1.56
N CYS A 105 -12.37 -7.88 -0.61
CA CYS A 105 -12.03 -6.46 -0.75
C CYS A 105 -11.07 -6.21 -1.92
N CYS A 106 -10.08 -7.07 -2.17
CA CYS A 106 -8.95 -6.82 -3.10
C CYS A 106 -9.25 -6.92 -4.59
N THR A 107 -10.49 -7.22 -4.99
CA THR A 107 -10.86 -7.40 -6.40
C THR A 107 -11.03 -6.08 -7.15
N THR A 108 -11.14 -4.95 -6.45
CA THR A 108 -11.37 -3.64 -7.05
C THR A 108 -10.11 -2.75 -7.03
N PRO A 109 -9.94 -1.87 -8.04
CA PRO A 109 -8.92 -0.82 -8.00
C PRO A 109 -9.02 0.01 -6.73
N ARG A 110 -7.86 0.42 -6.20
CA ARG A 110 -7.78 1.15 -4.92
C ARG A 110 -7.81 2.66 -5.05
N SER A 111 -7.58 3.14 -6.26
CA SER A 111 -7.60 4.54 -6.60
C SER A 111 -7.96 4.63 -8.07
N GLU A 112 -9.02 5.38 -8.37
CA GLU A 112 -9.39 5.69 -9.76
C GLU A 112 -8.39 6.67 -10.38
N SER A 113 -7.83 7.59 -9.57
CA SER A 113 -6.82 8.56 -10.01
C SER A 113 -5.45 7.92 -10.22
N ARG A 114 -5.20 6.74 -9.66
CA ARG A 114 -3.92 6.02 -9.71
C ARG A 114 -4.10 4.54 -10.09
N PRO A 115 -4.60 4.22 -11.30
CA PRO A 115 -4.96 2.86 -11.71
C PRO A 115 -3.76 1.90 -11.76
N ASN A 116 -2.55 2.42 -11.95
CA ASN A 116 -1.32 1.62 -11.98
C ASN A 116 -0.86 1.15 -10.59
N HIS A 117 -1.51 1.59 -9.50
CA HIS A 117 -1.15 1.25 -8.12
C HIS A 117 -1.99 0.11 -7.54
N ALA A 118 -2.13 -0.96 -8.32
CA ALA A 118 -2.95 -2.10 -7.95
C ALA A 118 -2.28 -3.00 -6.89
N GLY A 119 -3.07 -3.51 -5.93
CA GLY A 119 -2.62 -4.51 -4.95
C GLY A 119 -3.39 -4.58 -3.64
N HIS A 120 -2.93 -5.48 -2.75
CA HIS A 120 -3.59 -5.80 -1.49
C HIS A 120 -3.69 -4.60 -0.54
N CYS A 121 -4.66 -4.65 0.39
CA CYS A 121 -4.82 -3.62 1.40
C CYS A 121 -3.59 -3.50 2.30
N THR A 122 -3.24 -2.26 2.57
CA THR A 122 -2.43 -1.86 3.72
C THR A 122 -3.38 -1.47 4.86
N LEU A 123 -2.83 -1.07 6.01
CA LEU A 123 -3.67 -0.61 7.11
C LEU A 123 -4.44 0.69 6.80
N ALA A 124 -4.05 1.43 5.76
CA ALA A 124 -4.71 2.67 5.31
C ALA A 124 -5.93 2.43 4.39
N CYS A 125 -6.27 1.17 4.08
CA CYS A 125 -7.46 0.89 3.28
C CYS A 125 -8.73 1.19 4.07
N LEU A 126 -9.59 2.06 3.54
CA LEU A 126 -10.87 2.48 4.14
C LEU A 126 -11.72 1.29 4.63
N TYR A 127 -12.02 0.32 3.76
CA TYR A 127 -12.82 -0.87 4.14
C TYR A 127 -12.18 -1.69 5.28
N CYS A 128 -10.85 -1.74 5.31
CA CYS A 128 -10.13 -2.47 6.34
C CYS A 128 -10.09 -1.71 7.67
N GLU A 129 -9.99 -0.39 7.59
CA GLU A 129 -10.02 0.50 8.75
C GLU A 129 -11.40 0.53 9.40
N GLN A 130 -12.46 0.67 8.60
CA GLN A 130 -13.85 0.60 9.07
C GLN A 130 -14.17 -0.72 9.77
N ALA A 131 -13.76 -1.84 9.19
CA ALA A 131 -13.97 -3.15 9.82
C ALA A 131 -13.14 -3.37 11.09
N ARG A 132 -12.01 -2.65 11.24
CA ARG A 132 -11.19 -2.67 12.46
C ARG A 132 -11.78 -1.77 13.55
N GLY A 133 -12.47 -0.69 13.17
CA GLY A 133 -13.07 0.28 14.08
C GLY A 133 -12.06 1.24 14.73
N LEU A 134 -10.80 1.27 14.29
CA LEU A 134 -9.76 2.16 14.82
C LEU A 134 -8.65 2.44 13.79
N GLU A 135 -8.20 3.70 13.75
CA GLU A 135 -7.08 4.17 12.94
C GLU A 135 -5.76 3.66 13.52
N LEU A 136 -4.89 3.09 12.68
CA LEU A 136 -3.55 2.66 13.08
C LEU A 136 -2.50 3.61 12.51
N ILE A 137 -1.73 4.25 13.40
CA ILE A 137 -0.58 5.07 13.03
C ILE A 137 0.64 4.15 12.91
N ILE A 138 1.05 3.83 11.69
CA ILE A 138 2.26 3.01 11.45
C ILE A 138 3.46 3.94 11.28
N SER A 139 4.52 3.72 12.05
CA SER A 139 5.86 4.16 11.65
C SER A 139 6.31 3.31 10.48
N LEU A 140 6.38 3.89 9.27
CA LEU A 140 6.81 3.20 8.06
C LEU A 140 8.31 2.86 8.05
N GLU A 141 9.03 3.05 9.16
CA GLU A 141 10.42 2.63 9.30
C GLU A 141 10.52 1.10 9.35
N GLY A 142 11.36 0.53 8.48
CA GLY A 142 11.67 -0.91 8.48
C GLY A 142 10.67 -1.86 7.82
N CYS A 143 9.47 -1.42 7.43
CA CYS A 143 8.45 -2.31 6.85
C CYS A 143 8.46 -2.27 5.30
N GLY A 144 9.48 -2.87 4.70
CA GLY A 144 9.53 -3.19 3.27
C GLY A 144 9.34 -4.70 3.06
N PRO A 145 8.76 -5.15 1.94
CA PRO A 145 8.86 -6.56 1.55
C PRO A 145 10.33 -6.97 1.52
N SER A 146 10.67 -8.16 2.00
CA SER A 146 12.05 -8.68 2.04
C SER A 146 12.74 -8.61 0.66
N TRP A 147 12.01 -8.85 -0.42
CA TRP A 147 12.52 -8.72 -1.79
C TRP A 147 12.82 -7.26 -2.22
N LEU A 148 12.14 -6.28 -1.64
CA LEU A 148 12.44 -4.86 -1.89
C LEU A 148 13.71 -4.43 -1.14
N ARG A 149 13.93 -4.97 0.07
CA ARG A 149 15.19 -4.84 0.82
C ARG A 149 16.37 -5.45 0.06
N PHE A 150 16.14 -6.64 -0.50
CA PHE A 150 17.08 -7.31 -1.40
C PHE A 150 17.44 -6.45 -2.63
N LEU A 151 16.44 -5.90 -3.33
CA LEU A 151 16.68 -5.01 -4.48
C LEU A 151 17.32 -3.67 -4.12
N LEU A 152 17.11 -3.19 -2.90
CA LEU A 152 17.71 -1.96 -2.38
C LEU A 152 19.14 -2.17 -1.83
N GLY A 153 19.67 -3.40 -1.89
CA GLY A 153 21.01 -3.74 -1.38
C GLY A 153 21.13 -3.70 0.14
N GLU A 154 20.00 -3.75 0.86
CA GLU A 154 19.94 -3.69 2.33
C GLU A 154 20.13 -5.08 2.99
N THR A 155 20.30 -6.15 2.21
CA THR A 155 20.58 -7.51 2.68
C THR A 155 21.55 -8.24 1.75
N ASP A 156 22.59 -8.87 2.30
CA ASP A 156 23.61 -9.68 1.60
C ASP A 156 23.06 -11.08 1.24
N TRP A 157 23.42 -11.57 0.04
CA TRP A 157 23.08 -12.89 -0.52
C TRP A 157 23.38 -14.04 0.45
N ASN A 158 24.49 -13.93 1.19
CA ASN A 158 24.95 -14.96 2.15
C ASN A 158 23.98 -15.18 3.33
N SER A 159 23.06 -14.24 3.58
CA SER A 159 22.05 -14.39 4.64
C SER A 159 20.86 -15.24 4.19
N TYR A 160 20.55 -15.26 2.89
CA TYR A 160 19.34 -15.93 2.38
C TYR A 160 19.59 -17.42 2.11
N GLU A 161 20.79 -17.81 1.66
CA GLU A 161 21.17 -19.23 1.49
C GLU A 161 21.14 -20.01 2.81
N LYS A 162 21.58 -19.39 3.92
CA LYS A 162 21.52 -20.00 5.25
C LYS A 162 20.10 -20.21 5.78
N ASP A 163 19.13 -19.43 5.31
CA ASP A 163 17.74 -19.57 5.70
C ASP A 163 17.01 -20.60 4.84
N ILE A 164 17.44 -20.82 3.59
CA ILE A 164 16.93 -21.90 2.73
C ILE A 164 17.42 -23.27 3.24
N GLU A 165 18.70 -23.39 3.61
CA GLU A 165 19.25 -24.65 4.16
C GLU A 165 18.61 -25.07 5.49
N LYS A 166 18.00 -24.14 6.24
CA LYS A 166 17.27 -24.45 7.48
C LYS A 166 15.84 -24.96 7.24
N VAL A 167 15.24 -24.68 6.08
CA VAL A 167 13.86 -25.10 5.76
C VAL A 167 13.85 -26.50 5.16
N ASP A 168 14.92 -26.91 4.47
CA ASP A 168 15.07 -28.26 3.89
C ASP A 168 15.66 -29.31 4.85
N GLY A 169 15.89 -28.94 6.12
CA GLY A 169 16.46 -29.81 7.17
C GLY A 169 15.43 -30.49 8.08
N VAL A 170 14.20 -30.73 7.63
CA VAL A 170 13.21 -31.55 8.35
C VAL A 170 12.77 -32.72 7.49
N LEU A 171 13.61 -33.76 7.49
CA LEU A 171 13.23 -35.18 7.41
C LEU A 171 14.13 -35.97 8.37
#